data_AF-A0A511QIJ7-F1
#
_entry.id   AF-A0A511QIJ7-F1
#
_cell.length_a   1.000
_cell.length_b   1.000
_cell.length_c   1.000
_cell.angle_alpha   90.00
_cell.angle_beta   90.00
_cell.angle_gamma   90.00
#
_symmetry.space_group_name_H-M   'P 1'
#
loop_
_entity.id
_entity.type
_entity.pdbx_description
1 polymer ?
#
loop_
_entity_poly.entity_id
_entity_poly.type
_entity_poly.pdbx_seq_one_letter_code
_entity_poly.pdbx_strand_id
1 'polypeptide(L)'
;MSSSSINSSSYLNRFGSQSFNDELNSKNLQIELIDQADAGLKKIDEFFILLEKQPANAQILEMIASHQQQLILSIVGNINSEFAIAQMLAQGIEALGHQLEVLQGWTNGKIGMFENAMAEIFEAMKANGANSGYSLEDLFQLAIMDFMSHGYGSDMDDIMRHFLESTGSGSHGYHEYWNGSKFSANCEDLFEYMMQNAPQGSLCQSILNYMNNNCGGVDSLIDQFKNNFNEQGGFVCDPDYGDENGLSPMLRLALMSAYLSKHPNVDQSTINLFLTGSIGELNNFVTKNTNFSGAMDFLFKNDGYENDPEHDGWRAVGQHNHQVIDWEGTGLGADYFKEMYSNFHPRELTDDEVKEIQNISDQLKMMQETLKYWLSVIRDEQLSIGRNI
;
A
#
# COMPACT_ATOMS: atom_id res chain seq x y z
N MET A 1 -60.45 55.04 -35.72
CA MET A 1 -59.81 54.50 -34.50
C MET A 1 -59.90 52.99 -34.58
N SER A 2 -58.81 52.31 -34.96
CA SER A 2 -58.76 50.86 -35.15
C SER A 2 -58.35 50.17 -33.86
N SER A 3 -59.16 49.21 -33.40
CA SER A 3 -58.83 48.31 -32.30
C SER A 3 -57.90 47.20 -32.77
N SER A 4 -56.67 47.17 -32.24
CA SER A 4 -55.75 46.04 -32.39
C SER A 4 -55.96 45.06 -31.24
N SER A 5 -56.50 43.88 -31.54
CA SER A 5 -56.55 42.74 -30.63
C SER A 5 -55.15 42.13 -30.51
N ILE A 6 -54.53 42.24 -29.34
CA ILE A 6 -53.28 41.54 -29.02
C ILE A 6 -53.62 40.08 -28.72
N ASN A 7 -53.16 39.18 -29.58
CA ASN A 7 -53.36 37.75 -29.46
C ASN A 7 -52.43 37.19 -28.35
N SER A 8 -52.93 37.10 -27.12
CA SER A 8 -52.19 36.68 -25.93
C SER A 8 -51.88 35.17 -25.89
N SER A 9 -52.45 34.39 -26.81
CA SER A 9 -52.33 32.93 -26.87
C SER A 9 -50.95 32.43 -27.35
N SER A 10 -50.19 33.22 -28.12
CA SER A 10 -48.93 32.75 -28.71
C SER A 10 -47.70 32.84 -27.78
N TYR A 11 -47.77 33.66 -26.71
CA TYR A 11 -46.63 33.89 -25.82
C TYR A 11 -46.59 32.93 -24.61
N LEU A 12 -47.76 32.47 -24.13
CA LEU A 12 -47.85 31.48 -23.05
C LEU A 12 -47.50 30.05 -23.52
N ASN A 13 -47.83 29.71 -24.77
CA ASN A 13 -47.49 28.38 -25.32
C ASN A 13 -45.99 28.18 -25.58
N ARG A 14 -45.22 29.26 -25.80
CA ARG A 14 -43.81 29.16 -26.20
C ARG A 14 -42.85 28.94 -25.01
N PHE A 15 -43.12 29.58 -23.87
CA PHE A 15 -42.31 29.40 -22.66
C PHE A 15 -42.59 28.06 -21.95
N GLY A 16 -43.84 27.59 -21.95
CA GLY A 16 -44.18 26.26 -21.42
C GLY A 16 -43.63 25.11 -22.28
N SER A 17 -43.64 25.25 -23.61
CA SER A 17 -43.13 24.20 -24.51
C SER A 17 -41.62 24.04 -24.47
N GLN A 18 -40.87 25.12 -24.18
CA GLN A 18 -39.41 25.10 -24.19
C GLN A 18 -38.88 24.45 -22.91
N SER A 19 -39.40 24.85 -21.74
CA SER A 19 -39.14 24.20 -20.46
C SER A 19 -39.49 22.71 -20.47
N PHE A 20 -40.62 22.33 -21.09
CA PHE A 20 -41.05 20.93 -21.19
C PHE A 20 -40.14 20.10 -22.11
N ASN A 21 -39.74 20.67 -23.25
CA ASN A 21 -38.79 20.02 -24.16
C ASN A 21 -37.41 19.86 -23.53
N ASP A 22 -36.96 20.83 -22.74
CA ASP A 22 -35.67 20.75 -22.03
C ASP A 22 -35.70 19.65 -20.96
N GLU A 23 -36.81 19.50 -20.24
CA GLU A 23 -37.01 18.45 -19.23
C GLU A 23 -37.10 17.06 -19.88
N LEU A 24 -37.85 16.91 -20.98
CA LEU A 24 -37.94 15.67 -21.75
C LEU A 24 -36.58 15.28 -22.37
N ASN A 25 -35.83 16.24 -22.91
CA ASN A 25 -34.49 16.01 -23.46
C ASN A 25 -33.51 15.56 -22.37
N SER A 26 -33.57 16.17 -21.19
CA SER A 26 -32.76 15.76 -20.04
C SER A 26 -33.07 14.32 -19.62
N LYS A 27 -34.35 13.91 -19.63
CA LYS A 27 -34.75 12.53 -19.32
C LYS A 27 -34.31 11.52 -20.38
N ASN A 28 -34.40 11.87 -21.66
CA ASN A 28 -33.88 11.03 -22.74
C ASN A 28 -32.37 10.81 -22.61
N LEU A 29 -31.61 11.84 -22.24
CA LEU A 29 -30.17 11.74 -21.98
C LEU A 29 -29.86 10.78 -20.82
N GLN A 30 -30.66 10.83 -19.73
CA GLN A 30 -30.52 9.91 -18.60
C GLN A 30 -30.82 8.45 -18.99
N ILE A 31 -31.83 8.21 -19.83
CA ILE A 31 -32.13 6.85 -20.34
C ILE A 31 -31.00 6.33 -21.22
N GLU A 32 -30.43 7.16 -22.09
CA GLU A 32 -29.29 6.77 -22.93
C GLU A 32 -28.06 6.38 -22.11
N LEU A 33 -27.78 7.12 -21.03
CA LEU A 33 -26.71 6.77 -20.08
C LEU A 33 -26.97 5.43 -19.38
N ILE A 34 -28.21 5.15 -18.99
CA ILE A 34 -28.59 3.86 -18.39
C ILE A 34 -28.41 2.71 -19.40
N ASP A 35 -28.80 2.91 -20.67
CA ASP A 35 -28.61 1.89 -21.72
C ASP A 35 -27.12 1.64 -22.02
N GLN A 36 -26.29 2.68 -21.98
CA GLN A 36 -24.83 2.54 -22.09
C GLN A 36 -24.25 1.74 -20.91
N ALA A 37 -24.73 2.00 -19.68
CA ALA A 37 -24.31 1.25 -18.50
C ALA A 37 -24.74 -0.22 -18.56
N ASP A 38 -25.96 -0.51 -19.00
CA ASP A 38 -26.47 -1.88 -19.20
C ASP A 38 -25.63 -2.65 -20.25
N ALA A 39 -25.20 -1.97 -21.32
CA ALA A 39 -24.26 -2.55 -22.29
C ALA A 39 -22.86 -2.81 -21.69
N GLY A 40 -22.38 -1.93 -20.80
CA GLY A 40 -21.14 -2.14 -20.04
C GLY A 40 -21.21 -3.35 -19.11
N LEU A 41 -22.32 -3.51 -18.39
CA LEU A 41 -22.53 -4.67 -17.52
C LEU A 41 -22.54 -6.00 -18.29
N LYS A 42 -23.12 -6.03 -19.50
CA LYS A 42 -23.06 -7.23 -20.37
C LYS A 42 -21.64 -7.60 -20.77
N LYS A 43 -20.74 -6.63 -20.97
CA LYS A 43 -19.32 -6.90 -21.23
C LYS A 43 -18.63 -7.52 -20.01
N ILE A 44 -18.97 -7.08 -18.79
CA ILE A 44 -18.46 -7.70 -17.57
C ILE A 44 -18.92 -9.15 -17.44
N ASP A 45 -20.16 -9.47 -17.85
CA ASP A 45 -20.63 -10.86 -17.86
C ASP A 45 -19.79 -11.75 -18.80
N GLU A 46 -19.32 -11.21 -19.93
CA GLU A 46 -18.38 -11.91 -20.82
C GLU A 46 -17.03 -12.19 -20.14
N PHE A 47 -16.53 -11.25 -19.32
CA PHE A 47 -15.32 -11.47 -18.51
C PHE A 47 -15.53 -12.51 -17.40
N PHE A 48 -16.70 -12.54 -16.76
CA PHE A 48 -17.02 -13.61 -15.81
C PHE A 48 -17.07 -14.99 -16.47
N ILE A 49 -17.58 -15.10 -17.71
CA ILE A 49 -17.55 -16.36 -18.48
C ILE A 49 -16.11 -16.79 -18.79
N LEU A 50 -15.20 -15.84 -19.03
CA LEU A 50 -13.77 -16.12 -19.18
C LEU A 50 -13.18 -16.65 -17.86
N LEU A 51 -13.57 -16.05 -16.74
CA LEU A 51 -13.15 -16.45 -15.40
C LEU A 51 -13.63 -17.86 -15.02
N GLU A 52 -14.82 -18.28 -15.45
CA GLU A 52 -15.30 -19.66 -15.22
C GLU A 52 -14.36 -20.72 -15.81
N LYS A 53 -13.57 -20.35 -16.84
CA LYS A 53 -12.56 -21.22 -17.44
C LYS A 53 -11.19 -21.13 -16.74
N GLN A 54 -10.96 -20.07 -15.97
CA GLN A 54 -9.74 -19.80 -15.20
C GLN A 54 -10.09 -19.12 -13.85
N PRO A 55 -10.65 -19.88 -12.89
CA PRO A 55 -11.30 -19.32 -11.71
C PRO A 55 -10.36 -18.64 -10.70
N ALA A 56 -9.04 -18.79 -10.87
CA ALA A 56 -8.01 -18.19 -10.01
C ALA A 56 -7.16 -17.14 -10.76
N ASN A 57 -7.78 -16.34 -11.63
CA ASN A 57 -7.06 -15.31 -12.39
C ASN A 57 -7.32 -13.91 -11.82
N ALA A 58 -6.42 -13.45 -10.94
CA ALA A 58 -6.53 -12.14 -10.28
C ALA A 58 -6.53 -10.97 -11.26
N GLN A 59 -5.81 -11.06 -12.38
CA GLN A 59 -5.75 -10.00 -13.40
C GLN A 59 -7.10 -9.82 -14.11
N ILE A 60 -7.81 -10.92 -14.40
CA ILE A 60 -9.16 -10.85 -14.97
C ILE A 60 -10.12 -10.22 -13.96
N LEU A 61 -10.01 -10.56 -12.67
CA LEU A 61 -10.85 -9.97 -11.62
C LEU A 61 -10.58 -8.48 -11.41
N GLU A 62 -9.32 -8.05 -11.50
CA GLU A 62 -8.94 -6.64 -11.40
C GLU A 62 -9.52 -5.83 -12.58
N MET A 63 -9.46 -6.39 -13.79
CA MET A 63 -10.12 -5.80 -14.95
C MET A 63 -11.64 -5.70 -14.78
N ILE A 64 -12.27 -6.73 -14.19
CA ILE A 64 -13.71 -6.71 -13.86
C ILE A 64 -14.01 -5.62 -12.83
N ALA A 65 -13.25 -5.55 -11.74
CA ALA A 65 -13.41 -4.56 -10.68
C ALA A 65 -13.26 -3.14 -11.24
N SER A 66 -12.19 -2.87 -11.99
CA SER A 66 -11.96 -1.57 -12.63
C SER A 66 -13.12 -1.18 -13.57
N HIS A 67 -13.63 -2.11 -14.39
CA HIS A 67 -14.76 -1.83 -15.28
C HIS A 67 -16.05 -1.54 -14.50
N GLN A 68 -16.35 -2.29 -13.44
CA GLN A 68 -17.51 -2.04 -12.59
C GLN A 68 -17.44 -0.67 -11.91
N GLN A 69 -16.28 -0.31 -11.37
CA GLN A 69 -16.06 0.99 -10.72
C GLN A 69 -16.27 2.15 -11.71
N GLN A 70 -15.70 2.04 -12.91
CA GLN A 70 -15.86 3.06 -13.96
C GLN A 70 -17.31 3.23 -14.39
N LEU A 71 -18.06 2.13 -14.54
CA LEU A 71 -19.48 2.19 -14.86
C LEU A 71 -20.26 2.92 -13.77
N ILE A 72 -20.02 2.59 -12.51
CA ILE A 72 -20.69 3.25 -11.38
C ILE A 72 -20.43 4.75 -11.40
N LEU A 73 -19.16 5.17 -11.50
CA LEU A 73 -18.80 6.58 -11.52
C LEU A 73 -19.45 7.34 -12.67
N SER A 74 -19.61 6.70 -13.85
CA SER A 74 -20.28 7.31 -15.00
C SER A 74 -21.77 7.57 -14.79
N ILE A 75 -22.45 6.74 -13.98
CA ILE A 75 -23.88 6.83 -13.69
C ILE A 75 -24.13 7.78 -12.51
N VAL A 76 -23.31 7.68 -11.46
CA VAL A 76 -23.34 8.52 -10.25
C VAL A 76 -23.25 10.00 -10.58
N GLY A 77 -22.37 10.37 -11.52
CA GLY A 77 -22.18 11.77 -11.91
C GLY A 77 -23.40 12.42 -12.58
N ASN A 78 -24.37 11.61 -13.02
CA ASN A 78 -25.47 12.07 -13.89
C ASN A 78 -26.89 11.78 -13.35
N ILE A 79 -27.04 10.94 -12.31
CA ILE A 79 -28.34 10.55 -11.74
C ILE A 79 -28.33 10.75 -10.23
N ASN A 80 -28.94 11.86 -9.78
CA ASN A 80 -28.83 12.37 -8.40
C ASN A 80 -29.58 11.57 -7.32
N SER A 81 -30.53 10.68 -7.64
CA SER A 81 -31.44 10.12 -6.62
C SER A 81 -30.78 9.12 -5.67
N GLU A 82 -29.65 8.49 -6.03
CA GLU A 82 -29.02 7.45 -5.19
C GLU A 82 -27.48 7.48 -5.19
N PHE A 83 -26.90 8.69 -5.20
CA PHE A 83 -25.44 8.92 -5.17
C PHE A 83 -24.72 8.11 -4.08
N ALA A 84 -25.33 8.00 -2.88
CA ALA A 84 -24.70 7.33 -1.75
C ALA A 84 -24.57 5.81 -1.93
N ILE A 85 -25.58 5.13 -2.49
CA ILE A 85 -25.55 3.67 -2.71
C ILE A 85 -24.49 3.34 -3.74
N ALA A 86 -24.48 4.09 -4.84
CA ALA A 86 -23.54 3.90 -5.90
C ALA A 86 -22.10 4.26 -5.45
N GLN A 87 -21.90 5.28 -4.62
CA GLN A 87 -20.59 5.54 -4.01
C GLN A 87 -20.12 4.39 -3.09
N MET A 88 -21.00 3.83 -2.26
CA MET A 88 -20.65 2.66 -1.43
C MET A 88 -20.28 1.44 -2.28
N LEU A 89 -20.98 1.19 -3.39
CA LEU A 89 -20.64 0.11 -4.32
C LEU A 89 -19.28 0.34 -4.99
N ALA A 90 -18.99 1.57 -5.44
CA ALA A 90 -17.69 1.90 -6.02
C ALA A 90 -16.55 1.69 -5.02
N GLN A 91 -16.74 2.11 -3.77
CA GLN A 91 -15.77 1.90 -2.69
C GLN A 91 -15.58 0.42 -2.36
N GLY A 92 -16.66 -0.38 -2.38
CA GLY A 92 -16.58 -1.82 -2.19
C GLY A 92 -15.78 -2.51 -3.30
N ILE A 93 -15.99 -2.11 -4.55
CA ILE A 93 -15.24 -2.64 -5.71
C ILE A 93 -13.77 -2.23 -5.64
N GLU A 94 -13.48 -0.98 -5.29
CA GLU A 94 -12.13 -0.49 -5.09
C GLU A 94 -11.39 -1.29 -4.02
N ALA A 95 -12.05 -1.58 -2.90
CA ALA A 95 -11.48 -2.41 -1.84
C ALA A 95 -11.15 -3.84 -2.31
N LEU A 96 -11.99 -4.44 -3.18
CA LEU A 96 -11.70 -5.75 -3.77
C LEU A 96 -10.58 -5.69 -4.81
N GLY A 97 -10.49 -4.61 -5.59
CA GLY A 97 -9.37 -4.36 -6.51
C GLY A 97 -8.04 -4.33 -5.75
N HIS A 98 -7.99 -3.59 -4.65
CA HIS A 98 -6.80 -3.54 -3.79
C HIS A 98 -6.43 -4.92 -3.21
N GLN A 99 -7.41 -5.74 -2.78
CA GLN A 99 -7.11 -7.10 -2.33
C GLN A 99 -6.47 -7.95 -3.44
N LEU A 100 -6.92 -7.79 -4.69
CA LEU A 100 -6.34 -8.48 -5.84
C LEU A 100 -4.93 -7.99 -6.17
N GLU A 101 -4.68 -6.68 -6.06
CA GLU A 101 -3.34 -6.10 -6.23
C GLU A 101 -2.37 -6.66 -5.19
N VAL A 102 -2.78 -6.73 -3.92
CA VAL A 102 -1.99 -7.36 -2.85
C VAL A 102 -1.70 -8.82 -3.19
N LEU A 103 -2.71 -9.62 -3.55
CA LEU A 103 -2.48 -11.03 -3.92
C LEU A 103 -1.52 -11.16 -5.11
N GLN A 104 -1.67 -10.31 -6.13
CA GLN A 104 -0.76 -10.29 -7.27
C GLN A 104 0.66 -9.88 -6.90
N GLY A 105 0.83 -8.90 -6.00
CA GLY A 105 2.14 -8.45 -5.53
C GLY A 105 2.92 -9.60 -4.88
N TRP A 106 2.26 -10.45 -4.08
CA TRP A 106 2.89 -11.63 -3.50
C TRP A 106 3.29 -12.69 -4.53
N THR A 107 2.52 -12.84 -5.61
CA THR A 107 2.79 -13.87 -6.64
C THR A 107 3.78 -13.42 -7.70
N ASN A 108 3.81 -12.13 -8.05
CA ASN A 108 4.66 -11.59 -9.11
C ASN A 108 6.11 -11.37 -8.63
N GLY A 109 6.34 -11.40 -7.32
CA GLY A 109 7.63 -11.12 -6.72
C GLY A 109 8.07 -9.67 -6.92
N LYS A 110 9.38 -9.45 -6.79
CA LYS A 110 10.04 -8.16 -7.02
C LYS A 110 9.44 -7.04 -6.16
N ILE A 111 9.27 -5.87 -6.76
CA ILE A 111 8.79 -4.67 -6.08
C ILE A 111 7.39 -4.88 -5.48
N GLY A 112 6.48 -5.62 -6.14
CA GLY A 112 5.14 -5.88 -5.60
C GLY A 112 5.16 -6.70 -4.31
N MET A 113 6.05 -7.70 -4.21
CA MET A 113 6.21 -8.46 -2.97
C MET A 113 6.88 -7.60 -1.89
N PHE A 114 7.79 -6.71 -2.28
CA PHE A 114 8.44 -5.77 -1.37
C PHE A 114 7.46 -4.74 -0.79
N GLU A 115 6.61 -4.15 -1.63
CA GLU A 115 5.53 -3.24 -1.24
C GLU A 115 4.56 -3.91 -0.27
N ASN A 116 4.12 -5.13 -0.58
CA ASN A 116 3.24 -5.89 0.31
C ASN A 116 3.91 -6.26 1.63
N ALA A 117 5.19 -6.62 1.61
CA ALA A 117 5.95 -6.91 2.82
C ALA A 117 6.04 -5.67 3.73
N MET A 118 6.28 -4.49 3.15
CA MET A 118 6.26 -3.24 3.92
C MET A 118 4.86 -2.95 4.49
N ALA A 119 3.80 -3.15 3.70
CA ALA A 119 2.43 -2.97 4.17
C ALA A 119 2.08 -3.93 5.32
N GLU A 120 2.48 -5.21 5.23
CA GLU A 120 2.24 -6.21 6.28
C GLU A 120 2.98 -5.86 7.58
N ILE A 121 4.22 -5.38 7.49
CA ILE A 121 4.96 -4.87 8.65
C ILE A 121 4.18 -3.72 9.29
N PHE A 122 3.71 -2.75 8.50
CA PHE A 122 2.94 -1.62 9.00
C PHE A 122 1.64 -2.05 9.70
N GLU A 123 0.86 -2.96 9.09
CA GLU A 123 -0.38 -3.46 9.69
C GLU A 123 -0.11 -4.21 11.00
N ALA A 124 0.93 -5.06 11.05
CA ALA A 124 1.34 -5.75 12.27
C ALA A 124 1.76 -4.77 13.38
N MET A 125 2.49 -3.71 13.04
CA MET A 125 2.87 -2.66 13.98
C MET A 125 1.65 -1.96 14.57
N LYS A 126 0.68 -1.57 13.73
CA LYS A 126 -0.58 -0.96 14.21
C LYS A 126 -1.35 -1.90 15.12
N ALA A 127 -1.47 -3.18 14.75
CA ALA A 127 -2.17 -4.18 15.54
C ALA A 127 -1.53 -4.40 16.92
N ASN A 128 -0.19 -4.27 17.00
CA ASN A 128 0.57 -4.37 18.25
C ASN A 128 0.61 -3.05 19.05
N GLY A 129 -0.06 -2.00 18.59
CA GLY A 129 -0.15 -0.71 19.29
C GLY A 129 1.13 0.12 19.22
N ALA A 130 1.92 -0.02 18.14
CA ALA A 130 3.12 0.78 17.89
C ALA A 130 2.82 2.28 17.91
N ASN A 131 3.21 2.97 18.99
CA ASN A 131 2.97 4.41 19.15
C ASN A 131 4.04 5.14 19.96
N SER A 132 5.14 4.47 20.33
CA SER A 132 6.19 5.02 21.20
C SER A 132 7.49 4.21 21.12
N GLY A 133 8.59 4.77 21.64
CA GLY A 133 9.89 4.09 21.68
C GLY A 133 10.44 3.77 20.28
N TYR A 134 11.17 2.65 20.16
CA TYR A 134 11.74 2.21 18.88
C TYR A 134 10.70 1.95 17.79
N SER A 135 9.44 1.70 18.15
CA SER A 135 8.38 1.56 17.15
C SER A 135 8.11 2.85 16.35
N LEU A 136 8.42 4.03 16.90
CA LEU A 136 8.39 5.29 16.16
C LEU A 136 9.46 5.33 15.07
N GLU A 137 10.66 4.87 15.40
CA GLU A 137 11.79 4.82 14.49
C GLU A 137 11.56 3.79 13.39
N ASP A 138 11.01 2.63 13.75
CA ASP A 138 10.63 1.59 12.79
C ASP A 138 9.54 2.09 11.81
N LEU A 139 8.52 2.81 12.29
CA LEU A 139 7.52 3.44 11.42
C LEU A 139 8.20 4.43 10.47
N PHE A 140 9.10 5.26 10.99
CA PHE A 140 9.77 6.26 10.19
C PHE A 140 10.69 5.64 9.13
N GLN A 141 11.45 4.59 9.48
CA GLN A 141 12.22 3.81 8.51
C GLN A 141 11.33 3.25 7.42
N LEU A 142 10.20 2.64 7.78
CA LEU A 142 9.28 2.06 6.81
C LEU A 142 8.74 3.10 5.82
N ALA A 143 8.45 4.31 6.29
CA ALA A 143 8.07 5.42 5.42
C ALA A 143 9.20 5.84 4.47
N ILE A 144 10.45 5.86 4.93
CA ILE A 144 11.63 6.16 4.10
C ILE A 144 11.84 5.06 3.05
N MET A 145 11.68 3.79 3.42
CA MET A 145 11.83 2.66 2.51
C MET A 145 10.83 2.74 1.35
N ASP A 146 9.56 3.01 1.66
CA ASP A 146 8.53 3.23 0.62
C ASP A 146 8.88 4.44 -0.26
N PHE A 147 9.30 5.55 0.34
CA PHE A 147 9.64 6.76 -0.37
C PHE A 147 10.81 6.56 -1.37
N MET A 148 11.90 5.95 -0.90
CA MET A 148 13.11 5.74 -1.69
C MET A 148 12.93 4.67 -2.76
N SER A 149 12.23 3.58 -2.45
CA SER A 149 12.01 2.49 -3.43
C SER A 149 11.16 2.92 -4.62
N HIS A 150 10.25 3.88 -4.43
CA HIS A 150 9.44 4.45 -5.50
C HIS A 150 10.04 5.70 -6.14
N GLY A 151 11.12 6.26 -5.58
CA GLY A 151 11.77 7.46 -6.11
C GLY A 151 10.88 8.71 -6.09
N TYR A 152 10.10 8.91 -5.02
CA TYR A 152 9.21 10.08 -4.89
C TYR A 152 9.95 11.41 -4.82
N GLY A 153 11.25 11.40 -4.58
CA GLY A 153 12.15 12.53 -4.66
C GLY A 153 13.57 12.10 -4.30
N SER A 154 14.57 12.98 -4.48
CA SER A 154 15.98 12.65 -4.26
C SER A 154 16.77 13.68 -3.45
N ASP A 155 16.16 14.82 -3.08
CA ASP A 155 16.89 15.95 -2.49
C ASP A 155 17.43 15.66 -1.08
N MET A 156 16.88 14.66 -0.40
CA MET A 156 17.27 14.24 0.96
C MET A 156 17.80 12.79 1.00
N ASP A 157 18.20 12.21 -0.13
CA ASP A 157 18.66 10.81 -0.22
C ASP A 157 19.80 10.50 0.75
N ASP A 158 20.79 11.39 0.87
CA ASP A 158 21.92 11.19 1.79
C ASP A 158 21.44 11.08 3.25
N ILE A 159 20.49 11.93 3.66
CA ILE A 159 19.91 11.89 5.00
C ILE A 159 19.12 10.59 5.18
N MET A 160 18.27 10.23 4.21
CA MET A 160 17.47 9.01 4.25
C MET A 160 18.32 7.76 4.41
N ARG A 161 19.44 7.66 3.68
CA ARG A 161 20.39 6.54 3.79
C ARG A 161 20.90 6.35 5.22
N HIS A 162 21.25 7.44 5.91
CA HIS A 162 21.69 7.36 7.30
C HIS A 162 20.60 6.90 8.27
N PHE A 163 19.35 7.31 8.06
CA PHE A 163 18.22 6.80 8.85
C PHE A 163 18.03 5.30 8.63
N LEU A 164 18.09 4.84 7.38
CA LEU A 164 17.95 3.41 7.05
C LEU A 164 19.09 2.56 7.64
N GLU A 165 20.30 3.11 7.72
CA GLU A 165 21.47 2.39 8.21
C GLU A 165 21.52 2.28 9.73
N SER A 166 21.08 3.32 10.45
CA SER A 166 21.50 3.57 11.84
C SER A 166 20.36 3.91 12.81
N THR A 167 19.10 3.62 12.47
CA THR A 167 17.94 3.88 13.34
C THR A 167 16.95 2.72 13.35
N GLY A 168 16.03 2.68 14.32
CA GLY A 168 15.06 1.59 14.45
C GLY A 168 15.55 0.45 15.34
N SER A 169 14.64 -0.44 15.67
CA SER A 169 14.86 -1.55 16.60
C SER A 169 16.12 -2.36 16.24
N GLY A 170 17.06 -2.43 17.17
CA GLY A 170 18.31 -3.17 17.01
C GLY A 170 19.29 -2.63 15.96
N SER A 171 19.02 -1.47 15.34
CA SER A 171 19.75 -0.97 14.17
C SER A 171 20.55 0.30 14.44
N HIS A 172 20.79 0.68 15.68
CA HIS A 172 21.51 1.91 16.00
C HIS A 172 22.99 1.79 15.66
N GLY A 173 23.50 2.81 14.98
CA GLY A 173 24.91 2.95 14.57
C GLY A 173 25.40 4.38 14.70
N TYR A 174 26.72 4.57 14.75
CA TYR A 174 27.34 5.90 14.85
C TYR A 174 28.20 6.20 13.61
N HIS A 175 27.57 6.29 12.45
CA HIS A 175 28.25 6.57 11.19
C HIS A 175 28.41 8.08 10.95
N GLU A 176 29.58 8.58 10.50
CA GLU A 176 29.76 9.99 10.07
C GLU A 176 29.19 11.09 11.01
N TYR A 177 29.42 10.91 12.32
CA TYR A 177 28.90 11.78 13.39
C TYR A 177 27.37 11.77 13.53
N TRP A 178 26.67 10.86 12.86
CA TRP A 178 25.28 10.54 13.13
C TRP A 178 25.16 9.83 14.47
N ASN A 179 24.26 10.35 15.28
CA ASN A 179 23.90 9.90 16.61
C ASN A 179 22.50 10.46 16.90
N GLY A 180 21.92 10.11 18.06
CA GLY A 180 20.59 10.57 18.44
C GLY A 180 20.35 12.08 18.30
N SER A 181 21.36 12.93 18.59
CA SER A 181 21.22 14.39 18.42
C SER A 181 21.16 14.80 16.95
N LYS A 182 21.96 14.18 16.07
CA LYS A 182 21.96 14.49 14.64
C LYS A 182 20.71 13.93 13.94
N PHE A 183 20.25 12.72 14.30
CA PHE A 183 18.97 12.19 13.81
C PHE A 183 17.82 13.10 14.24
N SER A 184 17.72 13.44 15.53
CA SER A 184 16.73 14.38 16.07
C SER A 184 16.70 15.71 15.31
N ALA A 185 17.86 16.28 14.99
CA ALA A 185 17.96 17.55 14.27
C ALA A 185 17.53 17.51 12.79
N ASN A 186 17.48 16.33 12.16
CA ASN A 186 17.11 16.16 10.75
C ASN A 186 15.70 15.56 10.58
N CYS A 187 15.02 15.17 11.67
CA CYS A 187 13.71 14.52 11.59
C CYS A 187 12.62 15.41 11.00
N GLU A 188 12.54 16.68 11.45
CA GLU A 188 11.49 17.61 11.00
C GLU A 188 11.56 17.84 9.50
N ASP A 189 12.72 18.28 9.00
CA ASP A 189 12.92 18.53 7.57
C ASP A 189 12.63 17.29 6.71
N LEU A 190 13.11 16.11 7.14
CA LEU A 190 12.90 14.87 6.39
C LEU A 190 11.44 14.41 6.41
N PHE A 191 10.77 14.49 7.56
CA PHE A 191 9.36 14.13 7.73
C PHE A 191 8.48 15.02 6.85
N GLU A 192 8.71 16.34 6.89
CA GLU A 192 7.97 17.30 6.07
C GLU A 192 8.23 17.10 4.58
N TYR A 193 9.50 16.88 4.20
CA TYR A 193 9.86 16.62 2.82
C TYR A 193 9.14 15.38 2.27
N MET A 194 9.14 14.27 3.01
CA MET A 194 8.42 13.06 2.60
C MET A 194 6.91 13.32 2.51
N MET A 195 6.33 14.02 3.47
CA MET A 195 4.90 14.34 3.49
C MET A 195 4.46 15.20 2.28
N GLN A 196 5.33 16.09 1.80
CA GLN A 196 5.06 16.96 0.66
C GLN A 196 5.23 16.26 -0.69
N ASN A 197 6.14 15.28 -0.79
CA ASN A 197 6.52 14.65 -2.06
C ASN A 197 5.88 13.27 -2.27
N ALA A 198 5.51 12.56 -1.21
CA ALA A 198 4.83 11.27 -1.32
C ALA A 198 3.40 11.45 -1.86
N PRO A 199 2.98 10.67 -2.88
CA PRO A 199 1.62 10.72 -3.40
C PRO A 199 0.57 10.43 -2.32
N GLN A 200 -0.58 11.12 -2.39
CA GLN A 200 -1.69 10.84 -1.49
C GLN A 200 -2.13 9.38 -1.64
N GLY A 201 -2.23 8.67 -0.50
CA GLY A 201 -2.60 7.26 -0.47
C GLY A 201 -1.43 6.29 -0.61
N SER A 202 -0.19 6.76 -0.83
CA SER A 202 0.98 5.87 -0.74
C SER A 202 1.17 5.33 0.68
N LEU A 203 1.97 4.26 0.81
CA LEU A 203 2.28 3.69 2.10
C LEU A 203 3.06 4.69 2.97
N CYS A 204 4.02 5.42 2.40
CA CYS A 204 4.75 6.50 3.06
C CYS A 204 3.78 7.54 3.66
N GLN A 205 2.84 8.06 2.86
CA GLN A 205 1.83 9.02 3.34
C GLN A 205 0.96 8.41 4.45
N SER A 206 0.56 7.15 4.30
CA SER A 206 -0.27 6.44 5.28
C SER A 206 0.44 6.27 6.63
N ILE A 207 1.73 5.92 6.61
CA ILE A 207 2.55 5.77 7.82
C ILE A 207 2.75 7.12 8.51
N LEU A 208 3.17 8.15 7.77
CA LEU A 208 3.41 9.47 8.34
C LEU A 208 2.12 10.10 8.90
N ASN A 209 0.98 9.90 8.24
CA ASN A 209 -0.33 10.27 8.80
C ASN A 209 -0.66 9.48 10.08
N TYR A 210 -0.37 8.18 10.11
CA TYR A 210 -0.56 7.39 11.31
C TYR A 210 0.29 7.92 12.47
N MET A 211 1.56 8.27 12.22
CA MET A 211 2.45 8.87 13.20
C MET A 211 1.89 10.19 13.75
N ASN A 212 1.43 11.10 12.86
CA ASN A 212 0.80 12.36 13.26
C ASN A 212 -0.45 12.17 14.10
N ASN A 213 -1.29 11.21 13.74
CA ASN A 213 -2.60 11.04 14.36
C ASN A 213 -2.58 10.19 15.64
N ASN A 214 -1.61 9.27 15.78
CA ASN A 214 -1.64 8.24 16.82
C ASN A 214 -0.37 8.17 17.68
N CYS A 215 0.72 8.78 17.23
CA CYS A 215 2.04 8.58 17.83
C CYS A 215 2.70 9.88 18.33
N GLY A 216 1.96 10.99 18.35
CA GLY A 216 2.49 12.31 18.74
C GLY A 216 3.25 13.04 17.63
N GLY A 217 3.25 12.50 16.41
CA GLY A 217 3.87 13.12 15.24
C GLY A 217 5.39 13.21 15.32
N VAL A 218 5.95 14.12 14.53
CA VAL A 218 7.41 14.30 14.41
C VAL A 218 8.07 14.71 15.73
N ASP A 219 7.37 15.43 16.61
CA ASP A 219 7.88 15.84 17.92
C ASP A 219 8.24 14.64 18.81
N SER A 220 7.39 13.61 18.84
CA SER A 220 7.67 12.38 19.61
C SER A 220 8.82 11.58 19.01
N LEU A 221 9.00 11.60 17.68
CA LEU A 221 10.14 10.99 17.03
C LEU A 221 11.46 11.74 17.36
N ILE A 222 11.42 13.07 17.33
CA ILE A 222 12.54 13.95 17.72
C ILE A 222 12.97 13.65 19.16
N ASP A 223 12.01 13.58 20.08
CA ASP A 223 12.26 13.27 21.49
C ASP A 223 12.82 11.85 21.68
N GLN A 224 12.31 10.88 20.91
CA GLN A 224 12.81 9.51 20.93
C GLN A 224 14.30 9.46 20.57
N PHE A 225 14.70 10.04 19.43
CA PHE A 225 16.11 10.07 19.03
C PHE A 225 16.99 10.84 20.02
N LYS A 226 16.50 11.96 20.52
CA LYS A 226 17.28 12.82 21.41
C LYS A 226 17.58 12.16 22.74
N ASN A 227 16.61 11.44 23.30
CA ASN A 227 16.66 11.00 24.69
C ASN A 227 16.96 9.50 24.82
N ASN A 228 16.58 8.68 23.84
CA ASN A 228 16.58 7.22 23.99
C ASN A 228 17.47 6.48 22.98
N PHE A 229 18.23 7.19 22.14
CA PHE A 229 19.06 6.55 21.10
C PHE A 229 20.14 5.61 21.66
N ASN A 230 20.63 5.82 22.88
CA ASN A 230 21.68 4.94 23.43
C ASN A 230 21.12 3.91 24.43
N GLU A 231 19.79 3.77 24.52
CA GLU A 231 19.15 2.86 25.46
C GLU A 231 19.19 1.41 24.97
N GLN A 232 18.93 0.46 25.88
CA GLN A 232 18.83 -0.96 25.53
C GLN A 232 17.70 -1.17 24.51
N GLY A 233 17.93 -2.05 23.53
CA GLY A 233 17.01 -2.29 22.41
C GLY A 233 17.37 -1.56 21.11
N GLY A 234 18.35 -0.65 21.15
CA GLY A 234 18.91 -0.01 19.96
C GLY A 234 19.94 -0.86 19.20
N PHE A 235 20.61 -1.83 19.84
CA PHE A 235 21.82 -2.46 19.29
C PHE A 235 21.73 -4.00 19.24
N VAL A 236 21.35 -4.58 18.08
CA VAL A 236 21.14 -6.03 17.96
C VAL A 236 22.40 -6.86 18.17
N CYS A 237 23.58 -6.28 17.91
CA CYS A 237 24.85 -6.97 18.04
C CYS A 237 25.40 -6.95 19.48
N ASP A 238 24.76 -6.21 20.40
CA ASP A 238 25.15 -6.25 21.80
C ASP A 238 24.77 -7.60 22.45
N PRO A 239 25.61 -8.13 23.36
CA PRO A 239 25.41 -9.44 23.96
C PRO A 239 24.18 -9.53 24.88
N ASP A 240 23.60 -8.40 25.29
CA ASP A 240 22.41 -8.29 26.13
C ASP A 240 21.16 -7.86 25.35
N TYR A 241 21.20 -7.93 24.02
CA TYR A 241 20.00 -7.78 23.19
C TYR A 241 19.07 -8.98 23.40
N GLY A 242 17.91 -8.74 23.99
CA GLY A 242 16.94 -9.79 24.34
C GLY A 242 16.38 -10.54 23.13
N ASP A 243 16.21 -11.85 23.27
CA ASP A 243 15.66 -12.72 22.21
C ASP A 243 14.22 -12.37 21.84
N GLU A 244 13.48 -11.74 22.75
CA GLU A 244 12.12 -11.25 22.55
C GLU A 244 12.04 -9.97 21.72
N ASN A 245 13.16 -9.27 21.52
CA ASN A 245 13.18 -8.00 20.81
C ASN A 245 12.99 -8.19 19.30
N GLY A 246 12.43 -7.18 18.65
CA GLY A 246 12.28 -7.14 17.20
C GLY A 246 13.54 -6.76 16.46
N LEU A 247 13.41 -6.65 15.14
CA LEU A 247 14.36 -5.98 14.25
C LEU A 247 13.65 -4.82 13.56
N SER A 248 14.41 -3.82 13.15
CA SER A 248 13.92 -2.74 12.31
C SER A 248 13.41 -3.27 10.96
N PRO A 249 12.48 -2.56 10.29
CA PRO A 249 11.99 -2.97 8.98
C PRO A 249 13.10 -3.12 7.94
N MET A 250 14.13 -2.28 7.99
CA MET A 250 15.26 -2.38 7.07
C MET A 250 16.03 -3.69 7.26
N LEU A 251 16.39 -4.05 8.50
CA LEU A 251 17.08 -5.31 8.78
C LEU A 251 16.22 -6.54 8.46
N ARG A 252 14.89 -6.46 8.69
CA ARG A 252 13.97 -7.54 8.34
C ARG A 252 13.98 -7.84 6.85
N LEU A 253 13.84 -6.81 6.01
CA LEU A 253 13.77 -6.97 4.57
C LEU A 253 15.14 -7.31 3.96
N ALA A 254 16.24 -6.77 4.51
CA ALA A 254 17.59 -7.18 4.13
C ALA A 254 17.84 -8.66 4.43
N LEU A 255 17.50 -9.11 5.64
CA LEU A 255 17.64 -10.51 6.04
C LEU A 255 16.76 -11.44 5.19
N MET A 256 15.52 -11.04 4.93
CA MET A 256 14.61 -11.80 4.07
C MET A 256 15.16 -11.89 2.64
N SER A 257 15.66 -10.79 2.08
CA SER A 257 16.28 -10.76 0.75
C SER A 257 17.47 -11.71 0.65
N ALA A 258 18.40 -11.61 1.60
CA ALA A 258 19.58 -12.46 1.68
C ALA A 258 19.17 -13.94 1.75
N TYR A 259 18.12 -14.27 2.51
CA TYR A 259 17.61 -15.63 2.60
C TYR A 259 16.97 -16.11 1.29
N LEU A 260 16.09 -15.31 0.69
CA LEU A 260 15.40 -15.63 -0.57
C LEU A 260 16.35 -15.74 -1.76
N SER A 261 17.50 -15.06 -1.74
CA SER A 261 18.55 -15.21 -2.76
C SER A 261 19.11 -16.64 -2.83
N LYS A 262 19.15 -17.34 -1.68
CA LYS A 262 19.64 -18.72 -1.56
C LYS A 262 18.51 -19.75 -1.55
N HIS A 263 17.34 -19.34 -1.07
CA HIS A 263 16.16 -20.17 -0.84
C HIS A 263 14.92 -19.52 -1.46
N PRO A 264 14.80 -19.51 -2.80
CA PRO A 264 13.75 -18.75 -3.49
C PRO A 264 12.33 -19.31 -3.26
N ASN A 265 12.23 -20.57 -2.83
CA ASN A 265 10.96 -21.25 -2.60
C ASN A 265 10.73 -21.40 -1.10
N VAL A 266 9.93 -20.51 -0.53
CA VAL A 266 9.50 -20.56 0.87
C VAL A 266 7.98 -20.48 0.97
N ASP A 267 7.43 -20.97 2.08
CA ASP A 267 6.02 -20.79 2.38
C ASP A 267 5.74 -19.41 3.00
N GLN A 268 4.46 -19.03 3.03
CA GLN A 268 4.03 -17.76 3.61
C GLN A 268 4.36 -17.66 5.11
N SER A 269 4.40 -18.79 5.85
CA SER A 269 4.73 -18.77 7.27
C SER A 269 6.18 -18.33 7.52
N THR A 270 7.09 -18.72 6.61
CA THR A 270 8.49 -18.30 6.61
C THR A 270 8.60 -16.81 6.28
N ILE A 271 7.83 -16.31 5.31
CA ILE A 271 7.78 -14.87 5.01
C ILE A 271 7.30 -14.10 6.25
N ASN A 272 6.17 -14.48 6.84
CA ASN A 272 5.62 -13.81 8.01
C ASN A 272 6.59 -13.81 9.20
N LEU A 273 7.38 -14.88 9.36
CA LEU A 273 8.43 -14.95 10.37
C LEU A 273 9.49 -13.86 10.15
N PHE A 274 9.97 -13.63 8.92
CA PHE A 274 10.91 -12.53 8.64
C PHE A 274 10.29 -11.16 8.92
N LEU A 275 9.02 -10.97 8.53
CA LEU A 275 8.34 -9.67 8.67
C LEU A 275 8.01 -9.31 10.11
N THR A 276 7.71 -10.29 10.97
CA THR A 276 7.13 -10.01 12.30
C THR A 276 7.81 -10.71 13.47
N GLY A 277 8.61 -11.75 13.21
CA GLY A 277 9.26 -12.55 14.25
C GLY A 277 10.25 -11.74 15.09
N SER A 278 10.45 -12.20 16.33
CA SER A 278 11.53 -11.73 17.21
C SER A 278 12.90 -12.20 16.72
N ILE A 279 13.98 -11.56 17.19
CA ILE A 279 15.35 -11.96 16.85
C ILE A 279 15.65 -13.39 17.32
N GLY A 280 15.09 -13.83 18.46
CA GLY A 280 15.23 -15.20 18.95
C GLY A 280 14.56 -16.22 18.03
N GLU A 281 13.38 -15.91 17.49
CA GLU A 281 12.71 -16.77 16.51
C GLU A 281 13.49 -16.85 15.19
N LEU A 282 14.01 -15.71 14.72
CA LEU A 282 14.84 -15.64 13.51
C LEU A 282 16.17 -16.40 13.68
N ASN A 283 16.86 -16.23 14.82
CA ASN A 283 18.06 -16.99 15.15
C ASN A 283 17.78 -18.49 15.14
N ASN A 284 16.69 -18.93 15.77
CA ASN A 284 16.29 -20.33 15.79
C ASN A 284 15.98 -20.87 14.39
N PHE A 285 15.31 -20.08 13.55
CA PHE A 285 15.01 -20.48 12.18
C PHE A 285 16.27 -20.60 11.32
N VAL A 286 17.14 -19.60 11.35
CA VAL A 286 18.38 -19.57 10.57
C VAL A 286 19.31 -20.71 10.97
N THR A 287 19.50 -20.95 12.28
CA THR A 287 20.35 -22.04 12.78
C THR A 287 19.82 -23.43 12.42
N LYS A 288 18.49 -23.58 12.28
CA LYS A 288 17.87 -24.86 11.88
C LYS A 288 17.95 -25.13 10.38
N ASN A 289 17.90 -24.08 9.56
CA ASN A 289 17.78 -24.21 8.09
C ASN A 289 19.08 -23.88 7.34
N THR A 290 20.09 -23.36 8.03
CA THR A 290 21.38 -22.97 7.46
C THR A 290 22.55 -23.44 8.33
N ASN A 291 23.78 -23.16 7.93
CA ASN A 291 24.99 -23.45 8.72
C ASN A 291 25.49 -22.25 9.56
N PHE A 292 24.70 -21.18 9.66
CA PHE A 292 25.06 -19.96 10.38
C PHE A 292 24.60 -20.02 11.83
N SER A 293 25.25 -19.24 12.69
CA SER A 293 25.01 -19.24 14.13
C SER A 293 23.77 -18.47 14.57
N GLY A 294 23.25 -17.61 13.70
CA GLY A 294 22.07 -16.79 13.93
C GLY A 294 21.76 -15.89 12.74
N ALA A 295 20.70 -15.09 12.87
CA ALA A 295 20.17 -14.24 11.81
C ALA A 295 21.16 -13.16 11.36
N MET A 296 21.81 -12.46 12.29
CA MET A 296 22.77 -11.40 11.94
C MET A 296 24.04 -11.97 11.30
N ASP A 297 24.56 -13.09 11.80
CA ASP A 297 25.69 -13.81 11.20
C ASP A 297 25.36 -14.25 9.75
N PHE A 298 24.14 -14.72 9.52
CA PHE A 298 23.68 -15.02 8.16
C PHE A 298 23.64 -13.76 7.29
N LEU A 299 23.05 -12.66 7.77
CA LEU A 299 22.96 -11.40 7.03
C LEU A 299 24.34 -10.90 6.61
N PHE A 300 25.28 -10.81 7.56
CA PHE A 300 26.65 -10.30 7.32
C PHE A 300 27.48 -11.13 6.35
N LYS A 301 27.03 -12.34 6.02
CA LYS A 301 27.72 -13.25 5.10
C LYS A 301 27.00 -13.41 3.77
N ASN A 302 25.79 -12.88 3.64
CA ASN A 302 24.93 -13.11 2.49
C ASN A 302 24.26 -11.83 1.95
N ASP A 303 24.52 -10.66 2.51
CA ASP A 303 24.14 -9.37 1.94
C ASP A 303 25.38 -8.54 1.56
N GLY A 304 25.27 -7.76 0.48
CA GLY A 304 26.40 -7.07 -0.15
C GLY A 304 26.59 -7.35 -1.65
N TYR A 305 27.45 -6.60 -2.32
CA TYR A 305 27.71 -6.79 -3.77
C TYR A 305 28.52 -8.07 -4.03
N GLU A 306 28.07 -8.91 -4.98
CA GLU A 306 28.72 -10.20 -5.31
C GLU A 306 30.22 -10.10 -5.65
N ASN A 307 30.67 -8.93 -6.13
CA ASN A 307 32.04 -8.71 -6.58
C ASN A 307 32.98 -8.18 -5.49
N ASP A 308 32.45 -7.73 -4.35
CA ASP A 308 33.25 -7.33 -3.18
C ASP A 308 32.47 -7.49 -1.85
N PRO A 309 32.04 -8.72 -1.49
CA PRO A 309 31.29 -8.96 -0.26
C PRO A 309 32.11 -8.74 1.03
N GLU A 310 33.41 -8.43 0.91
CA GLU A 310 34.26 -8.05 2.04
C GLU A 310 34.28 -6.54 2.29
N HIS A 311 33.82 -5.71 1.35
CA HIS A 311 33.85 -4.24 1.46
C HIS A 311 32.55 -3.53 1.08
N ASP A 312 31.47 -4.26 0.85
CA ASP A 312 30.13 -3.69 0.70
C ASP A 312 29.07 -4.62 1.32
N GLY A 313 28.39 -4.18 2.39
CA GLY A 313 27.37 -4.98 3.06
C GLY A 313 27.19 -4.67 4.55
N TRP A 314 26.20 -5.31 5.17
CA TRP A 314 25.96 -5.21 6.61
C TRP A 314 27.07 -5.89 7.41
N ARG A 315 27.49 -5.25 8.49
CA ARG A 315 28.46 -5.78 9.44
C ARG A 315 28.22 -5.29 10.86
N ALA A 316 28.97 -5.85 11.80
CA ALA A 316 29.05 -5.37 13.18
C ALA A 316 30.39 -4.66 13.42
N VAL A 317 30.35 -3.50 14.06
CA VAL A 317 31.55 -2.72 14.41
C VAL A 317 31.50 -2.26 15.87
N GLY A 318 32.67 -2.20 16.52
CA GLY A 318 32.77 -1.72 17.89
C GLY A 318 32.84 -0.20 17.97
N GLN A 319 31.82 0.45 18.51
CA GLN A 319 31.75 1.91 18.64
C GLN A 319 31.06 2.29 19.95
N HIS A 320 31.58 3.31 20.65
CA HIS A 320 30.94 3.88 21.85
C HIS A 320 30.54 2.87 22.95
N ASN A 321 31.31 1.79 23.13
CA ASN A 321 31.04 0.65 24.03
C ASN A 321 29.89 -0.26 23.62
N HIS A 322 29.39 -0.14 22.40
CA HIS A 322 28.42 -1.02 21.76
C HIS A 322 29.08 -1.81 20.63
N GLN A 323 28.49 -2.97 20.31
CA GLN A 323 28.58 -3.57 18.98
C GLN A 323 27.40 -3.03 18.18
N VAL A 324 27.69 -2.18 17.21
CA VAL A 324 26.67 -1.52 16.40
C VAL A 324 26.54 -2.17 15.03
N ILE A 325 25.35 -2.09 14.46
CA ILE A 325 25.15 -2.38 13.04
C ILE A 325 25.82 -1.26 12.22
N ASP A 326 26.38 -1.62 11.07
CA ASP A 326 27.02 -0.68 10.15
C ASP A 326 26.85 -1.20 8.72
N TRP A 327 26.64 -0.28 7.78
CA TRP A 327 26.68 -0.59 6.35
C TRP A 327 28.03 -0.17 5.79
N GLU A 328 28.82 -1.12 5.34
CA GLU A 328 30.00 -0.80 4.54
C GLU A 328 29.57 -0.52 3.10
N GLY A 329 29.91 0.65 2.56
CA GLY A 329 29.66 1.01 1.16
C GLY A 329 29.07 2.41 0.98
N THR A 330 28.39 2.65 -0.14
CA THR A 330 27.81 3.97 -0.49
C THR A 330 26.46 4.27 0.18
N GLY A 331 26.03 3.45 1.14
CA GLY A 331 24.75 3.56 1.83
C GLY A 331 23.55 2.93 1.08
N LEU A 332 22.40 2.90 1.77
CA LEU A 332 21.19 2.17 1.38
C LEU A 332 20.29 2.99 0.43
N GLY A 333 20.73 3.15 -0.82
CA GLY A 333 20.03 3.92 -1.86
C GLY A 333 18.99 3.14 -2.66
N ALA A 334 18.40 3.81 -3.67
CA ALA A 334 17.46 3.18 -4.61
C ALA A 334 18.02 1.93 -5.31
N ASP A 335 19.32 1.92 -5.64
CA ASP A 335 19.97 0.75 -6.24
C ASP A 335 20.02 -0.44 -5.27
N TYR A 336 20.27 -0.19 -3.97
CA TYR A 336 20.21 -1.23 -2.95
C TYR A 336 18.81 -1.83 -2.83
N PHE A 337 17.77 -0.99 -2.80
CA PHE A 337 16.38 -1.49 -2.81
C PHE A 337 16.09 -2.35 -4.03
N LYS A 338 16.56 -1.92 -5.20
CA LYS A 338 16.38 -2.65 -6.45
C LYS A 338 17.03 -4.02 -6.46
N GLU A 339 18.22 -4.13 -5.89
CA GLU A 339 18.89 -5.41 -5.70
C GLU A 339 18.17 -6.25 -4.66
N MET A 340 17.81 -5.66 -3.53
CA MET A 340 17.11 -6.33 -2.45
C MET A 340 15.79 -6.96 -2.92
N TYR A 341 14.91 -6.20 -3.57
CA TYR A 341 13.64 -6.76 -4.06
C TYR A 341 13.85 -7.65 -5.29
N SER A 342 14.97 -7.59 -6.01
CA SER A 342 15.21 -8.52 -7.13
C SER A 342 15.31 -9.98 -6.68
N ASN A 343 15.67 -10.22 -5.40
CA ASN A 343 15.70 -11.53 -4.76
C ASN A 343 14.31 -12.03 -4.33
N PHE A 344 13.26 -11.22 -4.47
CA PHE A 344 11.91 -11.59 -4.08
C PHE A 344 11.29 -12.33 -5.27
N HIS A 345 11.37 -13.66 -5.25
CA HIS A 345 11.02 -14.48 -6.40
C HIS A 345 9.50 -14.61 -6.56
N PRO A 346 8.98 -14.68 -7.79
CA PRO A 346 7.59 -15.05 -8.03
C PRO A 346 7.29 -16.42 -7.41
N ARG A 347 6.09 -16.57 -6.85
CA ARG A 347 5.61 -17.85 -6.32
C ARG A 347 4.20 -18.13 -6.79
N GLU A 348 3.85 -19.41 -6.80
CA GLU A 348 2.48 -19.83 -7.01
C GLU A 348 1.57 -19.36 -5.86
N LEU A 349 0.29 -19.18 -6.17
CA LEU A 349 -0.74 -18.96 -5.16
C LEU A 349 -0.82 -20.17 -4.22
N THR A 350 -0.92 -19.91 -2.94
CA THR A 350 -1.25 -20.91 -1.93
C THR A 350 -2.74 -21.29 -2.01
N ASP A 351 -3.11 -22.43 -1.44
CA ASP A 351 -4.51 -22.88 -1.41
C ASP A 351 -5.43 -21.87 -0.72
N ASP A 352 -4.93 -21.14 0.29
CA ASP A 352 -5.71 -20.13 1.01
C ASP A 352 -5.89 -18.86 0.16
N GLU A 353 -4.87 -18.44 -0.57
CA GLU A 353 -4.98 -17.32 -1.52
C GLU A 353 -5.89 -17.67 -2.71
N VAL A 354 -5.89 -18.92 -3.18
CA VAL A 354 -6.85 -19.38 -4.21
C VAL A 354 -8.29 -19.28 -3.68
N LYS A 355 -8.54 -19.65 -2.42
CA LYS A 355 -9.87 -19.46 -1.79
C LYS A 355 -10.21 -17.99 -1.66
N GLU A 356 -9.25 -17.14 -1.32
CA GLU A 356 -9.45 -15.70 -1.24
C GLU A 356 -9.84 -15.10 -2.60
N ILE A 357 -9.14 -15.47 -3.68
CA ILE A 357 -9.50 -15.10 -5.06
C ILE A 357 -10.92 -15.55 -5.41
N GLN A 358 -11.30 -16.76 -5.02
CA GLN A 358 -12.66 -17.28 -5.24
C GLN A 358 -13.70 -16.45 -4.48
N ASN A 359 -13.42 -16.11 -3.21
CA ASN A 359 -14.30 -15.26 -2.40
C ASN A 359 -14.44 -13.86 -3.04
N ILE A 360 -13.35 -13.25 -3.51
CA ILE A 360 -13.38 -11.96 -4.22
C ILE A 360 -14.20 -12.06 -5.51
N SER A 361 -14.00 -13.12 -6.30
CA SER A 361 -14.80 -13.41 -7.49
C SER A 361 -16.29 -13.45 -7.16
N ASP A 362 -16.69 -14.16 -6.11
CA ASP A 362 -18.10 -14.27 -5.72
C ASP A 362 -18.67 -12.94 -5.23
N GLN A 363 -17.87 -12.12 -4.54
CA GLN A 363 -18.28 -10.77 -4.14
C GLN A 363 -18.44 -9.83 -5.36
N LEU A 364 -17.52 -9.86 -6.33
CA LEU A 364 -17.64 -9.10 -7.58
C LEU A 364 -18.89 -9.51 -8.38
N LYS A 365 -19.23 -10.81 -8.41
CA LYS A 365 -20.48 -11.29 -9.01
C LYS A 365 -21.71 -10.78 -8.26
N MET A 366 -21.69 -10.77 -6.93
CA MET A 366 -22.79 -10.25 -6.13
C MET A 366 -23.00 -8.75 -6.37
N MET A 367 -21.91 -7.98 -6.46
CA MET A 367 -21.98 -6.55 -6.79
C MET A 367 -22.46 -6.32 -8.21
N GLN A 368 -22.04 -7.15 -9.17
CA GLN A 368 -22.55 -7.13 -10.55
C GLN A 368 -24.09 -7.26 -10.58
N GLU A 369 -24.63 -8.27 -9.90
CA GLU A 369 -26.07 -8.50 -9.86
C GLU A 369 -26.82 -7.38 -9.12
N THR A 370 -26.21 -6.84 -8.07
CA THR A 370 -26.74 -5.66 -7.35
C THR A 370 -26.80 -4.44 -8.27
N LEU A 371 -25.75 -4.20 -9.06
CA LEU A 371 -25.71 -3.11 -10.04
C LEU A 371 -26.75 -3.26 -11.14
N LYS A 372 -26.93 -4.48 -11.67
CA LYS A 372 -27.98 -4.78 -12.66
C LYS A 372 -29.37 -4.49 -12.11
N TYR A 373 -29.65 -4.98 -10.90
CA TYR A 373 -30.93 -4.74 -10.24
C TYR A 373 -31.17 -3.25 -10.02
N TRP A 374 -30.18 -2.56 -9.48
CA TRP A 374 -30.23 -1.12 -9.21
C TRP A 374 -30.49 -0.30 -10.50
N LEU A 375 -29.76 -0.59 -11.58
CA LEU A 375 -29.98 0.06 -12.87
C LEU A 375 -31.38 -0.18 -13.44
N SER A 376 -31.93 -1.39 -13.26
CA SER A 376 -33.31 -1.68 -13.65
C SER A 376 -34.30 -0.81 -12.88
N VAL A 377 -34.11 -0.64 -11.57
CA VAL A 377 -34.99 0.20 -10.74
C VAL A 377 -34.95 1.66 -11.18
N ILE A 378 -33.75 2.21 -11.41
CA ILE A 378 -33.59 3.59 -11.90
C ILE A 378 -34.23 3.75 -13.28
N ARG A 379 -34.03 2.78 -14.18
CA ARG A 379 -34.64 2.80 -15.51
C ARG A 379 -36.16 2.88 -15.41
N ASP A 380 -36.76 2.02 -14.59
CA ASP A 380 -38.21 1.98 -14.41
C ASP A 380 -38.74 3.27 -13.79
N GLU A 381 -38.00 3.87 -12.85
CA GLU A 381 -38.31 5.18 -12.28
C GLU A 381 -38.28 6.28 -13.36
N GLN A 382 -37.20 6.36 -14.14
CA GLN A 382 -37.08 7.38 -15.20
C GLN A 382 -38.13 7.20 -16.30
N LEU A 383 -38.44 5.96 -16.69
CA LEU A 383 -39.51 5.67 -17.65
C LEU A 383 -40.88 6.02 -17.08
N SER A 384 -41.12 5.79 -15.78
CA SER A 384 -42.37 6.17 -15.11
C SER A 384 -42.52 7.70 -15.07
N ILE A 385 -41.46 8.42 -14.69
CA ILE A 385 -41.43 9.88 -14.70
C ILE A 385 -41.69 10.40 -16.11
N GLY A 386 -40.96 9.89 -17.11
CA GLY A 386 -41.11 10.30 -18.51
C GLY A 386 -42.48 9.96 -19.12
N ARG A 387 -43.21 8.97 -18.59
CA ARG A 387 -44.60 8.68 -18.99
C ARG A 387 -45.62 9.58 -18.30
N ASN A 388 -45.30 10.08 -17.11
CA ASN A 388 -46.17 10.96 -16.33
C ASN A 388 -46.08 12.43 -16.78
N ILE A 389 -44.93 12.83 -17.33
CA ILE A 389 -44.70 14.08 -18.08
C ILE A 389 -45.40 13.97 -19.44
#